data_AF-A0A2D5MUA3-F1
#
_entry.id   AF-A0A2D5MUA3-F1
#
_cell.length_a   1.000
_cell.length_b   1.000
_cell.length_c   1.000
_cell.angle_alpha   90.00
_cell.angle_beta   90.00
_cell.angle_gamma   90.00
#
_symmetry.space_group_name_H-M   'P 1'
#
loop_
_entity.id
_entity.type
_entity.pdbx_description
1 polymer ?
#
loop_
_entity_poly.entity_id
_entity_poly.type
_entity_poly.pdbx_seq_one_letter_code
_entity_poly.pdbx_strand_id
1 'polypeptide(L)'
;MIMNFFTLKWGDKYGPEYVNRLYGSLVSHYHKPFTLTCYTDNHENIRDEVYIQPIQDLRPYNTDRVFTYEKLILMEKYEKGMWLDLDILIHQDITDVSSDKDFTMIWNYWNNYEERSLYWYGKGTSCHVNSSFVQWNNPDWLIRFTRDNWDKINWTYKSLDKYMFYQHARNDRLNYWPADTVSNYNR
;
A
#
# COMPACT_ATOMS: atom_id res chain seq x y z
N MET A 1 7.28 6.10 20.34
CA MET A 1 7.73 6.22 18.93
C MET A 1 6.53 6.68 18.13
N ILE A 2 6.69 7.63 17.21
CA ILE A 2 5.60 8.15 16.38
C ILE A 2 5.37 7.21 15.18
N MET A 3 4.12 6.90 14.84
CA MET A 3 3.80 6.13 13.64
C MET A 3 3.68 7.06 12.43
N ASN A 4 4.28 6.70 11.30
CA ASN A 4 4.16 7.46 10.06
C ASN A 4 3.21 6.74 9.10
N PHE A 5 2.06 7.35 8.86
CA PHE A 5 1.13 6.93 7.83
C PHE A 5 1.38 7.71 6.54
N PHE A 6 1.20 7.04 5.42
CA PHE A 6 1.42 7.60 4.09
C PHE A 6 0.25 7.26 3.17
N THR A 7 -0.08 8.20 2.30
CA THR A 7 -1.10 8.02 1.26
C THR A 7 -0.73 8.81 0.00
N LEU A 8 -1.44 8.53 -1.09
CA LEU A 8 -1.23 9.17 -2.39
C LEU A 8 -2.57 9.64 -2.94
N LYS A 9 -2.65 10.93 -3.27
CA LYS A 9 -3.73 11.50 -4.08
C LYS A 9 -3.14 11.89 -5.44
N TRP A 10 -3.71 11.40 -6.53
CA TRP A 10 -3.23 11.74 -7.88
C TRP A 10 -4.41 12.12 -8.77
N GLY A 11 -4.35 13.32 -9.36
CA GLY A 11 -5.41 13.89 -10.17
C GLY A 11 -6.72 14.01 -9.38
N ASP A 12 -7.83 13.83 -10.11
CA ASP A 12 -9.17 14.17 -9.63
C ASP A 12 -10.06 12.95 -9.39
N LYS A 13 -9.54 11.72 -9.53
CA LYS A 13 -10.33 10.50 -9.28
C LYS A 13 -10.81 10.42 -7.83
N TYR A 14 -9.95 10.79 -6.90
CA TYR A 14 -10.26 10.89 -5.47
C TYR A 14 -10.04 12.34 -5.04
N GLY A 15 -11.12 13.00 -4.62
CA GLY A 15 -11.06 14.37 -4.14
C GLY A 15 -10.40 14.49 -2.76
N PRO A 16 -10.14 15.73 -2.29
CA PRO A 16 -9.51 15.99 -0.99
C PRO A 16 -10.31 15.41 0.20
N GLU A 17 -11.62 15.20 0.05
CA GLU A 17 -12.48 14.57 1.06
C GLU A 17 -12.04 13.15 1.44
N TYR A 18 -11.39 12.41 0.54
CA TYR A 18 -10.87 11.07 0.85
C TYR A 18 -9.65 11.16 1.79
N VAL A 19 -8.73 12.09 1.52
CA VAL A 19 -7.57 12.35 2.39
C VAL A 19 -8.04 12.83 3.77
N ASN A 20 -9.00 13.75 3.80
CA ASN A 20 -9.54 14.31 5.03
C ASN A 20 -10.30 13.26 5.86
N ARG A 21 -11.04 12.36 5.19
CA ARG A 21 -11.72 11.24 5.85
C ARG A 21 -10.72 10.24 6.42
N LEU A 22 -9.67 9.92 5.67
CA LEU A 22 -8.61 9.03 6.16
C LEU A 22 -7.95 9.60 7.41
N TYR A 23 -7.59 10.89 7.41
CA TYR A 23 -7.06 11.56 8.59
C TYR A 23 -8.03 11.51 9.78
N GLY A 24 -9.30 11.87 9.56
CA GLY A 24 -10.33 11.81 10.62
C GLY A 24 -10.54 10.41 11.17
N SER A 25 -10.43 9.38 10.33
CA SER A 25 -10.52 7.98 10.75
C SER A 25 -9.32 7.57 11.59
N LEU A 26 -8.10 7.99 11.24
CA LEU A 26 -6.90 7.78 12.05
C LEU A 26 -7.02 8.47 13.42
N VAL A 27 -7.50 9.71 13.47
CA VAL A 27 -7.75 10.43 14.74
C VAL A 27 -8.75 9.66 15.62
N SER A 28 -9.78 9.07 15.01
CA SER A 28 -10.84 8.39 15.75
C SER A 28 -10.46 6.98 16.23
N HIS A 29 -9.51 6.33 15.54
CA HIS A 29 -9.25 4.90 15.68
C HIS A 29 -7.79 4.52 15.95
N TYR A 30 -6.87 5.49 16.01
CA TYR A 30 -5.48 5.26 16.36
C TYR A 30 -5.07 6.19 17.49
N HIS A 31 -4.80 5.63 18.66
CA HIS A 31 -4.66 6.37 19.92
C HIS A 31 -3.21 6.62 20.36
N LYS A 32 -2.23 6.27 19.52
CA LYS A 32 -0.80 6.60 19.70
C LYS A 32 -0.43 7.81 18.84
N PRO A 33 0.66 8.53 19.16
CA PRO A 33 1.13 9.62 18.29
C PRO A 33 1.38 9.15 16.86
N PHE A 34 0.88 9.90 15.88
CA PHE A 34 1.07 9.60 14.47
C PHE A 34 1.25 10.86 13.60
N THR A 35 1.76 10.66 12.40
CA THR A 35 1.71 11.61 11.28
C THR A 35 0.96 10.98 10.11
N LEU A 36 0.30 11.81 9.29
CA LEU A 36 -0.17 11.39 7.97
C LEU A 36 0.49 12.28 6.92
N THR A 37 1.21 11.66 5.99
CA THR A 37 1.79 12.34 4.83
C THR A 37 1.01 11.97 3.56
N CYS A 38 0.49 12.96 2.86
CA CYS A 38 -0.15 12.80 1.56
C CYS A 38 0.80 13.30 0.46
N TYR A 39 1.17 12.38 -0.43
CA TYR A 39 1.85 12.72 -1.68
C TYR A 39 0.80 13.10 -2.72
N THR A 40 0.87 14.32 -3.26
CA THR A 40 -0.18 14.83 -4.16
C THR A 40 0.32 15.83 -5.21
N ASP A 41 -0.36 15.89 -6.35
CA ASP A 41 -0.24 16.95 -7.35
C ASP A 41 -1.17 18.15 -7.06
N ASN A 42 -2.21 17.96 -6.27
CA ASN A 42 -3.15 19.00 -5.86
C ASN A 42 -3.51 18.85 -4.37
N HIS A 43 -3.18 19.87 -3.58
CA HIS A 43 -3.39 19.92 -2.13
C HIS A 43 -4.57 20.80 -1.70
N GLU A 44 -5.30 21.39 -2.65
CA GLU A 44 -6.45 22.25 -2.34
C GLU A 44 -7.49 21.51 -1.49
N ASN A 45 -7.98 22.19 -0.45
CA ASN A 45 -8.97 21.68 0.51
C ASN A 45 -8.54 20.42 1.30
N ILE A 46 -7.26 20.03 1.26
CA ILE A 46 -6.71 19.06 2.21
C ILE A 46 -6.47 19.78 3.54
N ARG A 47 -6.80 19.09 4.64
CA ARG A 47 -6.59 19.54 6.02
C ARG A 47 -5.13 19.91 6.33
N ASP A 48 -4.93 20.99 7.07
CA ASP A 48 -3.60 21.49 7.47
C ASP A 48 -2.84 20.52 8.38
N GLU A 49 -3.53 19.61 9.07
CA GLU A 49 -2.88 18.59 9.90
C GLU A 49 -2.22 17.46 9.09
N VAL A 50 -2.50 17.39 7.77
CA VAL A 50 -1.90 16.42 6.85
C VAL A 50 -0.63 17.01 6.27
N TYR A 51 0.50 16.33 6.43
CA TYR A 51 1.74 16.75 5.79
C TYR A 51 1.65 16.54 4.29
N ILE A 52 1.94 17.59 3.52
CA ILE A 52 1.89 17.54 2.07
C ILE A 52 3.29 17.33 1.50
N GLN A 53 3.43 16.41 0.56
CA GLN A 53 4.63 16.20 -0.24
C GLN A 53 4.27 16.19 -1.74
N PRO A 54 5.16 16.69 -2.62
CA PRO A 54 4.89 16.71 -4.05
C PRO A 54 4.85 15.28 -4.60
N ILE A 55 3.85 14.91 -5.41
CA ILE A 55 3.76 13.54 -5.95
C ILE A 55 4.98 13.12 -6.78
N GLN A 56 5.68 14.08 -7.40
CA GLN A 56 6.86 13.85 -8.24
C GLN A 56 8.00 13.17 -7.48
N ASP A 57 8.03 13.32 -6.16
CA ASP A 57 8.96 12.63 -5.27
C ASP A 57 8.83 11.11 -5.31
N LEU A 58 7.62 10.61 -5.56
CA LEU A 58 7.34 9.17 -5.72
C LEU A 58 7.06 8.80 -7.18
N ARG A 59 6.91 9.78 -8.07
CA ARG A 59 6.67 9.61 -9.51
C ARG A 59 7.76 10.28 -10.35
N PRO A 60 9.03 9.81 -10.28
CA PRO A 60 10.10 10.38 -11.09
C PRO A 60 9.97 10.06 -12.59
N TYR A 61 9.19 9.02 -12.93
CA TYR A 61 8.93 8.62 -14.31
C TYR A 61 7.60 9.21 -14.79
N ASN A 62 7.63 9.87 -15.95
CA ASN A 62 6.41 10.37 -16.60
C ASN A 62 5.71 9.21 -17.34
N THR A 63 4.94 8.42 -16.59
CA THR A 63 4.16 7.32 -17.13
C THR A 63 2.72 7.38 -16.62
N ASP A 64 1.77 7.09 -17.49
CA ASP A 64 0.35 6.95 -17.12
C ASP A 64 0.06 5.61 -16.44
N ARG A 65 1.06 4.73 -16.35
CA ARG A 65 0.89 3.38 -15.79
C ARG A 65 0.75 3.44 -14.28
N VAL A 66 -0.40 3.00 -13.77
CA VAL A 66 -0.65 2.75 -12.34
C VAL A 66 0.02 1.44 -11.93
N PHE A 67 1.35 1.35 -12.02
CA PHE A 67 2.06 0.19 -11.47
C PHE A 67 2.10 0.24 -9.93
N THR A 68 1.84 1.41 -9.33
CA THR A 68 1.94 1.65 -7.88
C THR A 68 3.38 1.54 -7.36
N TYR A 69 4.37 1.92 -8.18
CA TYR A 69 5.79 1.92 -7.78
C TYR A 69 6.11 3.00 -6.73
N GLU A 70 5.20 3.95 -6.53
CA GLU A 70 5.27 5.00 -5.52
C GLU A 70 5.49 4.41 -4.13
N LYS A 71 4.84 3.28 -3.83
CA LYS A 71 5.02 2.52 -2.58
C LYS A 71 6.46 2.01 -2.44
N LEU A 72 7.05 1.51 -3.52
CA LEU A 72 8.43 1.01 -3.52
C LEU A 72 9.44 2.14 -3.33
N ILE A 73 9.27 3.27 -4.04
CA ILE A 73 10.12 4.45 -3.88
C ILE A 73 9.98 5.04 -2.47
N LEU A 74 8.77 5.04 -1.90
CA LEU A 74 8.56 5.47 -0.53
C LEU A 74 9.35 4.61 0.47
N MET A 75 9.40 3.30 0.27
CA MET A 75 10.18 2.39 1.10
C MET A 75 11.70 2.63 0.97
N GLU A 76 12.18 3.18 -0.14
CA GLU A 76 13.58 3.62 -0.25
C GLU A 76 13.86 4.91 0.55
N LYS A 77 12.83 5.75 0.77
CA LYS A 77 12.96 7.04 1.48
C LYS A 77 12.77 6.91 2.98
N TYR A 78 11.92 6.00 3.43
CA TYR A 78 11.57 5.83 4.84
C TYR A 78 11.86 4.41 5.28
N GLU A 79 12.66 4.24 6.33
CA GLU A 79 12.97 2.92 6.88
C GLU A 79 11.70 2.20 7.36
N LYS A 80 10.74 2.93 7.94
CA LYS A 80 9.52 2.36 8.52
C LYS A 80 8.31 3.23 8.22
N GLY A 81 7.16 2.60 8.04
CA GLY A 81 5.89 3.29 7.83
C GLY A 81 4.73 2.37 7.52
N MET A 82 3.55 2.98 7.43
CA MET A 82 2.33 2.33 6.95
C MET A 82 1.76 3.10 5.76
N TRP A 83 1.44 2.39 4.69
CA TRP A 83 0.72 2.94 3.54
C TRP A 83 -0.76 2.58 3.66
N LEU A 84 -1.60 3.58 3.41
CA LEU A 84 -3.06 3.45 3.34
C LEU A 84 -3.55 4.06 2.02
N ASP A 85 -4.21 3.25 1.18
CA ASP A 85 -4.91 3.77 0.00
C ASP A 85 -6.12 4.63 0.43
N LEU A 86 -6.57 5.53 -0.45
CA LEU A 86 -7.63 6.49 -0.14
C LEU A 86 -9.04 5.88 -0.06
N ASP A 87 -9.25 4.70 -0.61
CA ASP A 87 -10.54 4.01 -0.67
C ASP A 87 -10.77 2.99 0.45
N ILE A 88 -9.95 3.05 1.51
CA ILE A 88 -10.17 2.26 2.72
C ILE A 88 -11.09 2.95 3.72
N LEU A 89 -11.71 2.16 4.59
CA LEU A 89 -12.51 2.63 5.73
C LEU A 89 -11.95 2.02 7.01
N ILE A 90 -11.50 2.87 7.94
CA ILE A 90 -11.10 2.45 9.28
C ILE A 90 -12.29 2.72 10.20
N HIS A 91 -12.85 1.68 10.80
CA HIS A 91 -14.09 1.77 11.60
C HIS A 91 -13.99 1.06 12.97
N GLN A 92 -12.81 0.57 13.32
CA GLN A 92 -12.48 -0.03 14.63
C GLN A 92 -11.10 0.47 15.07
N ASP A 93 -10.80 0.32 16.35
CA ASP A 93 -9.48 0.65 16.90
C ASP A 93 -8.38 -0.17 16.22
N ILE A 94 -7.39 0.53 15.65
CA ILE A 94 -6.21 -0.05 14.98
C ILE A 94 -4.91 0.27 15.73
N THR A 95 -4.99 0.77 16.96
CA THR A 95 -3.85 1.23 17.77
C THR A 95 -2.77 0.16 17.93
N ASP A 96 -3.16 -1.10 18.01
CA ASP A 96 -2.25 -2.24 18.17
C ASP A 96 -2.00 -3.01 16.87
N VAL A 97 -2.63 -2.61 15.77
CA VAL A 97 -2.34 -3.18 14.45
C VAL A 97 -0.92 -2.79 14.07
N SER A 98 -0.03 -3.77 14.11
CA SER A 98 1.36 -3.60 13.74
C SER A 98 1.97 -4.96 13.35
N SER A 99 3.03 -4.91 12.55
CA SER A 99 3.82 -6.07 12.19
C SER A 99 5.26 -5.93 12.68
N ASP A 100 5.85 -7.03 13.15
CA ASP A 100 7.28 -7.13 13.47
C ASP A 100 8.14 -7.48 12.24
N LYS A 101 7.51 -7.73 11.09
CA LYS A 101 8.14 -8.19 9.86
C LYS A 101 8.60 -7.04 8.97
N ASP A 102 9.57 -7.33 8.10
CA ASP A 102 10.14 -6.37 7.17
C ASP A 102 9.08 -5.75 6.23
N PHE A 103 8.12 -6.56 5.77
CA PHE A 103 7.07 -6.16 4.86
C PHE A 103 5.80 -7.00 5.07
N THR A 104 4.67 -6.33 5.28
CA THR A 104 3.36 -6.95 5.51
C THR A 104 2.30 -6.28 4.65
N MET A 105 1.46 -7.08 3.98
CA MET A 105 0.37 -6.61 3.13
C MET A 105 -0.90 -7.43 3.33
N ILE A 106 -1.97 -7.16 2.59
CA ILE A 106 -3.21 -7.91 2.69
C ILE A 106 -3.12 -9.21 1.88
N TRP A 107 -3.54 -10.32 2.50
CA TRP A 107 -4.00 -11.52 1.80
C TRP A 107 -5.53 -11.47 1.73
N ASN A 108 -6.11 -11.73 0.55
CA ASN A 108 -7.55 -11.56 0.33
C ASN A 108 -8.35 -12.74 0.91
N TYR A 109 -8.36 -12.93 2.23
CA TYR A 109 -9.00 -14.06 2.93
C TYR A 109 -10.50 -14.23 2.64
N TRP A 110 -11.18 -13.19 2.16
CA TRP A 110 -12.58 -13.27 1.73
C TRP A 110 -12.78 -13.98 0.39
N ASN A 111 -11.71 -14.30 -0.34
CA ASN A 111 -11.75 -15.05 -1.59
C ASN A 111 -11.22 -16.48 -1.36
N ASN A 112 -11.87 -17.47 -1.97
CA ASN A 112 -11.31 -18.81 -2.02
C ASN A 112 -10.02 -18.80 -2.86
N TYR A 113 -8.88 -19.12 -2.24
CA TYR A 113 -7.57 -19.08 -2.92
C TYR A 113 -7.49 -20.01 -4.12
N GLU A 114 -7.98 -21.24 -3.99
CA GLU A 114 -7.87 -22.25 -5.04
C GLU A 114 -8.67 -21.82 -6.28
N GLU A 115 -9.95 -21.50 -6.09
CA GLU A 115 -10.89 -21.16 -7.15
C GLU A 115 -10.59 -19.80 -7.80
N ARG A 116 -10.30 -18.78 -6.98
CA ARG A 116 -10.10 -17.41 -7.47
C ARG A 116 -8.71 -17.18 -8.01
N SER A 117 -7.69 -17.88 -7.48
CA SER A 117 -6.31 -17.49 -7.71
C SER A 117 -5.38 -18.61 -8.16
N LEU A 118 -5.43 -19.79 -7.56
CA LEU A 118 -4.51 -20.89 -7.90
C LEU A 118 -4.81 -21.47 -9.28
N TYR A 119 -6.08 -21.74 -9.58
CA TYR A 119 -6.51 -22.29 -10.88
C TYR A 119 -6.10 -21.38 -12.06
N TRP A 120 -6.05 -20.06 -11.82
CA TRP A 120 -5.73 -19.05 -12.82
C TRP A 120 -4.27 -18.54 -12.74
N TYR A 121 -3.44 -19.09 -11.85
CA TYR A 121 -2.10 -18.57 -11.56
C TYR A 121 -1.27 -18.44 -12.85
N GLY A 122 -1.21 -19.48 -13.69
CA GLY A 122 -0.46 -19.45 -14.96
C GLY A 122 -1.05 -18.57 -16.08
N LYS A 123 -2.23 -17.96 -15.91
CA LYS A 123 -2.90 -17.16 -16.94
C LYS A 123 -2.62 -15.65 -16.83
N GLY A 124 -1.88 -15.21 -15.79
CA GLY A 124 -1.48 -13.81 -15.61
C GLY A 124 -2.59 -12.84 -15.18
N THR A 125 -3.81 -13.33 -14.97
CA THR A 125 -4.95 -12.53 -14.50
C THR A 125 -5.12 -12.57 -12.98
N SER A 126 -4.59 -13.61 -12.33
CA SER A 126 -4.73 -13.86 -10.90
C SER A 126 -3.98 -12.85 -10.03
N CYS A 127 -4.57 -12.50 -8.89
CA CYS A 127 -3.93 -11.79 -7.79
C CYS A 127 -4.69 -12.11 -6.50
N HIS A 128 -3.98 -12.58 -5.47
CA HIS A 128 -4.60 -12.91 -4.17
C HIS A 128 -4.12 -12.01 -3.02
N VAL A 129 -3.20 -11.10 -3.31
CA VAL A 129 -2.72 -10.10 -2.37
C VAL A 129 -3.26 -8.73 -2.77
N ASN A 130 -3.24 -7.79 -1.82
CA ASN A 130 -3.66 -6.40 -2.02
C ASN A 130 -2.72 -5.46 -1.23
N SER A 131 -2.33 -4.34 -1.85
CA SER A 131 -1.41 -3.38 -1.24
C SER A 131 -2.09 -2.14 -0.64
N SER A 132 -3.41 -2.13 -0.46
CA SER A 132 -4.15 -0.98 0.06
C SER A 132 -3.90 -0.70 1.54
N PHE A 133 -3.39 -1.69 2.27
CA PHE A 133 -2.83 -1.52 3.60
C PHE A 133 -1.51 -2.29 3.72
N VAL A 134 -0.41 -1.57 3.81
CA VAL A 134 0.94 -2.14 3.89
C VAL A 134 1.68 -1.53 5.08
N GLN A 135 2.43 -2.36 5.82
CA GLN A 135 3.45 -1.88 6.75
C GLN A 135 4.80 -2.41 6.32
N TRP A 136 5.84 -1.58 6.46
CA TRP A 136 7.22 -2.01 6.29
C TRP A 136 8.10 -1.56 7.46
N ASN A 137 9.18 -2.31 7.65
CA ASN A 137 10.22 -2.05 8.63
C ASN A 137 11.57 -2.54 8.05
N ASN A 138 12.31 -1.63 7.44
CA ASN A 138 13.55 -1.90 6.73
C ASN A 138 13.44 -3.05 5.69
N PRO A 139 12.59 -2.93 4.64
CA PRO A 139 12.33 -3.96 3.63
C PRO A 139 13.47 -4.08 2.61
N ASP A 140 14.68 -4.22 3.12
CA ASP A 140 15.95 -4.11 2.42
C ASP A 140 16.09 -5.13 1.27
N TRP A 141 15.59 -6.35 1.51
CA TRP A 141 15.58 -7.41 0.51
C TRP A 141 14.67 -7.05 -0.67
N LEU A 142 13.53 -6.41 -0.41
CA LEU A 142 12.55 -6.06 -1.43
C LEU A 142 13.06 -4.90 -2.28
N ILE A 143 13.65 -3.90 -1.63
CA ILE A 143 14.28 -2.75 -2.29
C ILE A 143 15.40 -3.23 -3.22
N ARG A 144 16.36 -3.99 -2.69
CA ARG A 144 17.48 -4.52 -3.49
C ARG A 144 17.00 -5.38 -4.66
N PHE A 145 16.13 -6.35 -4.40
CA PHE A 145 15.62 -7.23 -5.45
C PHE A 145 14.90 -6.44 -6.56
N THR A 146 14.08 -5.46 -6.17
CA THR A 146 13.34 -4.62 -7.12
C THR A 146 14.29 -3.79 -7.98
N ARG A 147 15.29 -3.15 -7.37
CA ARG A 147 16.30 -2.37 -8.08
C ARG A 147 17.09 -3.21 -9.06
N ASP A 148 17.60 -4.36 -8.61
CA ASP A 148 18.44 -5.25 -9.41
C ASP A 148 17.70 -5.89 -10.59
N ASN A 149 16.36 -5.89 -10.57
CA ASN A 149 15.51 -6.55 -11.56
C ASN A 149 14.47 -5.63 -12.21
N TRP A 150 14.62 -4.30 -12.08
CA TRP A 150 13.57 -3.34 -12.44
C TRP A 150 13.07 -3.50 -13.87
N ASP A 151 13.97 -3.63 -14.85
CA ASP A 151 13.58 -3.76 -16.26
C ASP A 151 12.68 -4.99 -16.49
N LYS A 152 13.01 -6.12 -15.86
CA LYS A 152 12.21 -7.35 -15.93
C LYS A 152 10.88 -7.19 -15.22
N ILE A 153 10.87 -6.59 -14.03
CA ILE A 153 9.65 -6.36 -13.23
C ILE A 153 8.68 -5.45 -13.99
N ASN A 154 9.18 -4.31 -14.48
CA ASN A 154 8.40 -3.35 -15.24
C ASN A 154 7.86 -3.97 -16.54
N TRP A 155 8.67 -4.77 -17.24
CA TRP A 155 8.21 -5.47 -18.45
C TRP A 155 7.14 -6.53 -18.14
N THR A 156 7.30 -7.30 -17.05
CA THR A 156 6.49 -8.49 -16.77
C THR A 156 5.15 -8.16 -16.11
N TYR A 157 5.15 -7.33 -15.07
CA TYR A 157 4.01 -7.23 -14.16
C TYR A 157 3.18 -5.97 -14.42
N LYS A 158 1.85 -6.06 -14.36
CA LYS A 158 0.96 -4.92 -14.64
C LYS A 158 0.77 -3.98 -13.44
N SER A 159 0.98 -4.48 -12.23
CA SER A 159 0.81 -3.75 -10.96
C SER A 159 1.75 -4.29 -9.88
N LEU A 160 1.93 -3.52 -8.81
CA LEU A 160 2.64 -3.93 -7.61
C LEU A 160 2.07 -5.23 -7.02
N ASP A 161 0.75 -5.34 -6.90
CA ASP A 161 0.13 -6.53 -6.30
C ASP A 161 0.42 -7.79 -7.11
N LYS A 162 0.40 -7.69 -8.44
CA LYS A 162 0.80 -8.82 -9.32
C LYS A 162 2.28 -9.13 -9.19
N TYR A 163 3.12 -8.11 -9.12
CA TYR A 163 4.55 -8.31 -8.88
C TYR A 163 4.78 -9.04 -7.54
N MET A 164 4.19 -8.56 -6.44
CA MET A 164 4.27 -9.21 -5.13
C MET A 164 3.76 -10.64 -5.18
N PHE A 165 2.57 -10.87 -5.74
CA PHE A 165 1.95 -12.19 -5.79
C PHE A 165 2.77 -13.20 -6.58
N TYR A 166 3.12 -12.87 -7.83
CA TYR A 166 3.78 -13.82 -8.71
C TYR A 166 5.25 -14.05 -8.39
N GLN A 167 5.95 -13.01 -7.94
CA GLN A 167 7.38 -13.07 -7.69
C GLN A 167 7.70 -13.51 -6.27
N HIS A 168 6.92 -13.10 -5.27
CA HIS A 168 7.32 -13.22 -3.86
C HIS A 168 6.40 -14.11 -3.03
N ALA A 169 5.08 -14.14 -3.29
CA ALA A 169 4.16 -14.98 -2.50
C ALA A 169 4.50 -16.47 -2.61
N ARG A 170 4.78 -16.98 -3.81
CA ARG A 170 5.15 -18.40 -4.04
C ARG A 170 6.52 -18.81 -3.45
N ASN A 171 7.29 -17.85 -2.97
CA ASN A 171 8.62 -18.07 -2.41
C ASN A 171 8.64 -17.80 -0.89
N ASP A 172 7.46 -17.69 -0.26
CA ASP A 172 7.27 -17.42 1.17
C ASP A 172 8.02 -16.18 1.67
N ARG A 173 8.13 -15.14 0.81
CA ARG A 173 8.84 -13.89 1.14
C ARG A 173 7.93 -12.78 1.67
N LEU A 174 6.62 -12.96 1.60
CA LEU A 174 5.64 -11.97 2.02
C LEU A 174 5.05 -12.36 3.37
N ASN A 175 4.72 -11.35 4.17
CA ASN A 175 3.92 -11.52 5.38
C ASN A 175 2.56 -10.87 5.17
N TYR A 176 1.56 -11.38 5.89
CA TYR A 176 0.18 -10.97 5.70
C TYR A 176 -0.45 -10.53 7.02
N TRP A 177 -1.33 -9.55 6.94
CA TRP A 177 -2.21 -9.20 8.05
C TRP A 177 -3.08 -10.39 8.44
N PRO A 178 -3.45 -10.56 9.72
CA PRO A 178 -4.43 -11.56 10.13
C PRO A 178 -5.77 -11.44 9.38
N ALA A 179 -6.47 -12.56 9.24
CA ALA A 179 -7.68 -12.65 8.41
C ALA A 179 -8.86 -11.79 8.87
N ASP A 180 -8.88 -11.41 10.14
CA ASP A 180 -9.87 -10.55 10.77
C ASP A 180 -9.50 -9.05 10.75
N THR A 181 -8.29 -8.70 10.29
CA THR A 181 -7.81 -7.31 10.29
C THR A 181 -8.45 -6.48 9.18
N VAL A 182 -8.68 -7.06 7.99
CA VAL A 182 -9.21 -6.36 6.82
C VAL A 182 -10.24 -7.21 6.09
N SER A 183 -11.28 -6.59 5.56
CA SER A 183 -12.25 -7.24 4.69
C SER A 183 -12.60 -6.36 3.48
N ASN A 184 -13.22 -6.96 2.46
CA ASN A 184 -13.72 -6.24 1.29
C ASN A 184 -15.24 -6.06 1.35
N TYR A 185 -15.70 -4.83 1.09
CA TYR A 185 -17.10 -4.46 1.12
C TYR A 185 -17.86 -4.82 -0.18
N ASN A 186 -17.17 -4.91 -1.32
CA ASN A 186 -17.75 -5.19 -2.64
C ASN A 186 -17.97 -6.70 -2.88
N ARG A 187 -18.55 -7.41 -1.91
CA ARG A 187 -18.78 -8.86 -2.01
C ARG A 187 -19.67 -9.24 -3.20
#